data_AF-A0A8J3DF79-F1
#
_entry.id   AF-A0A8J3DF79-F1
#
_cell.length_a   1.000
_cell.length_b   1.000
_cell.length_c   1.000
_cell.angle_alpha   90.00
_cell.angle_beta   90.00
_cell.angle_gamma   90.00
#
_symmetry.space_group_name_H-M   'P 1'
#
loop_
_entity.id
_entity.type
_entity.pdbx_description
1 polymer ?
#
loop_
_entity_poly.entity_id
_entity_poly.type
_entity_poly.pdbx_seq_one_letter_code
_entity_poly.pdbx_strand_id
1 'polypeptide(L)'
;MFSASFLANDGSAQHVSELWGQTGEAWVPGGRLPDFSFAGYHFGEDPLPEVEVVCSVKDFGAVGDGVHDDTQAFKDAIAQTESGAIFVPPGRYVITDILWIRKPNIVLRGASAEQSVLYCPTPLETILPDMSQTTTGRPTSNYSWSGGIVWIKGKYDDAVITLITASAQRGDAWLDVASTDGLRVGEVVKVSAHADAENTLVDYLYSGDAGDVAKMPTFRAGMRARIKAIDGQRVELERSLSFDVRPEWNPSLKGGGSSVYESGVEELGFEFPNIPYEGHFTEPGYNALAINGAVNCWVRNVRIFNSDSGIFGGGYNCTFDGVLVESERETHKGKTGHHGLQVGRDSVLENFDIRTEFIHDVTVDGFASGNVIKNGRALDMSLDHHRRVPYQNLFSNLDCGEASNIWRCGGGQSLGKNCAARGTFWRLQAKNNIAPPPSDFGPPSMNFVGLTTDSPSVLEHDGIWWEAIPPEELTPIELHAAQLARRLATKHQPSIAK
;
A
#
# COMPACT_ATOMS: atom_id res chain seq x y z
N MET A 1 14.09 -7.18 26.61
CA MET A 1 13.34 -6.46 27.66
C MET A 1 13.34 -4.98 27.29
N PHE A 2 12.30 -4.52 26.60
CA PHE A 2 12.09 -3.08 26.36
C PHE A 2 11.32 -2.53 27.57
N SER A 3 11.99 -1.69 28.36
CA SER A 3 11.38 -0.99 29.49
C SER A 3 10.53 0.14 28.94
N ALA A 4 9.21 0.03 29.12
CA ALA A 4 8.27 1.11 28.93
C ALA A 4 8.52 2.20 29.99
N SER A 5 8.87 3.40 29.55
CA SER A 5 8.68 4.61 30.35
C SER A 5 8.02 5.68 29.48
N PHE A 6 6.68 5.66 29.46
CA PHE A 6 5.88 6.80 29.05
C PHE A 6 4.94 7.12 30.21
N LEU A 7 5.30 8.09 31.04
CA LEU A 7 4.34 8.87 31.82
C LEU A 7 4.93 10.26 32.09
N ALA A 8 4.50 11.22 31.29
CA ALA A 8 4.09 12.54 31.74
C ALA A 8 3.08 13.05 30.71
N ASN A 9 1.80 12.96 31.06
CA ASN A 9 0.70 13.58 30.35
C ASN A 9 0.69 15.05 30.74
N ASP A 10 1.49 15.86 30.07
CA ASP A 10 1.36 17.32 30.14
C ASP A 10 0.15 17.70 29.29
N GLY A 11 -0.83 18.38 29.91
CA GLY A 11 -2.10 18.76 29.30
C GLY A 11 -1.95 19.79 28.19
N SER A 12 -1.44 19.38 27.03
CA SER A 12 -1.60 20.13 25.79
C SER A 12 -3.09 20.24 25.45
N ALA A 13 -3.52 21.42 24.99
CA ALA A 13 -4.85 21.56 24.43
C ALA A 13 -4.94 20.60 23.24
N GLN A 14 -5.85 19.63 23.30
CA GLN A 14 -6.08 18.75 22.16
C GLN A 14 -6.86 19.52 21.08
N HIS A 15 -6.26 19.65 19.91
CA HIS A 15 -6.84 20.31 18.74
C HIS A 15 -7.44 19.26 17.80
N VAL A 16 -8.73 19.41 17.48
CA VAL A 16 -9.43 18.57 16.49
C VAL A 16 -9.37 19.22 15.12
N SER A 17 -9.23 18.41 14.07
CA SER A 17 -9.32 18.90 12.69
C SER A 17 -10.75 19.29 12.31
N GLU A 18 -10.91 20.34 11.51
CA GLU A 18 -12.21 20.70 10.92
C GLU A 18 -12.72 19.66 9.89
N LEU A 19 -11.88 18.78 9.34
CA LEU A 19 -12.30 17.72 8.41
C LEU A 19 -12.90 16.48 9.10
N TRP A 20 -12.49 16.21 10.35
CA TRP A 20 -12.88 15.00 11.07
C TRP A 20 -13.70 15.31 12.33
N GLY A 21 -13.32 16.36 13.07
CA GLY A 21 -13.80 16.61 14.41
C GLY A 21 -13.18 15.64 15.42
N GLN A 22 -13.87 15.37 16.51
CA GLN A 22 -13.40 14.47 17.57
C GLN A 22 -13.68 13.00 17.24
N THR A 23 -14.84 12.72 16.68
CA THR A 23 -15.37 11.36 16.49
C THR A 23 -15.87 11.11 15.07
N GLY A 24 -15.55 11.99 14.12
CA GLY A 24 -16.00 11.92 12.74
C GLY A 24 -17.32 12.65 12.49
N GLU A 25 -17.75 13.55 13.37
CA GLU A 25 -18.97 14.33 13.21
C GLU A 25 -18.90 15.37 12.07
N ALA A 26 -17.69 15.80 11.67
CA ALA A 26 -17.49 16.67 10.52
C ALA A 26 -17.37 15.90 9.20
N TRP A 27 -17.10 14.59 9.28
CA TRP A 27 -16.93 13.76 8.10
C TRP A 27 -18.28 13.41 7.46
N VAL A 28 -18.35 13.53 6.14
CA VAL A 28 -19.51 13.15 5.33
C VAL A 28 -19.10 12.26 4.15
N PRO A 29 -19.92 11.26 3.76
CA PRO A 29 -19.70 10.51 2.54
C PRO A 29 -19.58 11.42 1.32
N GLY A 30 -18.60 11.13 0.46
CA GLY A 30 -18.33 11.97 -0.72
C GLY A 30 -17.68 13.32 -0.41
N GLY A 31 -17.40 13.65 0.86
CA GLY A 31 -16.65 14.84 1.24
C GLY A 31 -15.20 14.84 0.74
N ARG A 32 -14.43 15.85 1.14
CA ARG A 32 -13.01 15.96 0.76
C ARG A 32 -12.13 14.92 1.47
N LEU A 33 -12.42 14.60 2.73
CA LEU A 33 -11.69 13.58 3.48
C LEU A 33 -12.19 12.17 3.09
N PRO A 34 -11.37 11.33 2.44
CA PRO A 34 -11.79 9.98 2.05
C PRO A 34 -12.06 9.06 3.25
N ASP A 35 -12.84 8.00 3.01
CA ASP A 35 -13.00 6.91 3.98
C ASP A 35 -11.92 5.84 3.76
N PHE A 36 -10.92 5.85 4.65
CA PHE A 36 -9.82 4.90 4.65
C PHE A 36 -10.10 3.66 5.52
N SER A 37 -11.24 3.59 6.22
CA SER A 37 -11.54 2.51 7.17
C SER A 37 -11.60 1.11 6.55
N PHE A 38 -11.71 1.01 5.22
CA PHE A 38 -11.74 -0.24 4.46
C PHE A 38 -10.36 -0.72 3.99
N ALA A 39 -9.28 -0.05 4.38
CA ALA A 39 -7.94 -0.47 4.04
C ALA A 39 -7.47 -1.66 4.88
N GLY A 40 -6.61 -2.49 4.30
CA GLY A 40 -5.94 -3.61 4.96
C GLY A 40 -6.72 -4.91 4.90
N TYR A 41 -6.13 -5.93 5.53
CA TYR A 41 -6.64 -7.30 5.63
C TYR A 41 -8.12 -7.33 6.00
N HIS A 42 -8.92 -8.05 5.20
CA HIS A 42 -10.37 -8.17 5.39
C HIS A 42 -11.09 -6.83 5.58
N PHE A 43 -10.69 -5.82 4.79
CA PHE A 43 -11.21 -4.46 4.88
C PHE A 43 -10.96 -3.80 6.25
N GLY A 44 -9.91 -4.19 6.95
CA GLY A 44 -9.58 -3.70 8.30
C GLY A 44 -10.47 -4.27 9.41
N GLU A 45 -11.32 -5.27 9.11
CA GLU A 45 -12.28 -5.82 10.08
C GLU A 45 -11.68 -6.89 10.99
N ASP A 46 -10.66 -7.60 10.51
CA ASP A 46 -10.04 -8.72 11.21
C ASP A 46 -8.57 -8.43 11.53
N PRO A 47 -8.05 -8.91 12.68
CA PRO A 47 -6.61 -8.94 12.90
C PRO A 47 -5.94 -9.92 11.93
N LEU A 48 -4.63 -9.75 11.69
CA LEU A 48 -3.85 -10.74 10.95
C LEU A 48 -3.92 -12.11 11.65
N PRO A 49 -4.13 -13.21 10.92
CA PRO A 49 -4.37 -14.52 11.52
C PRO A 49 -3.10 -15.16 12.05
N GLU A 50 -3.23 -15.96 13.11
CA GLU A 50 -2.21 -16.93 13.49
C GLU A 50 -2.48 -18.27 12.79
N VAL A 51 -1.80 -18.50 11.67
CA VAL A 51 -1.97 -19.70 10.85
C VAL A 51 -1.23 -20.89 11.47
N GLU A 52 -1.88 -22.06 11.51
CA GLU A 52 -1.27 -23.28 12.05
C GLU A 52 -0.05 -23.71 11.24
N VAL A 53 1.04 -24.09 11.92
CA VAL A 53 2.22 -24.68 11.30
C VAL A 53 1.94 -26.13 10.93
N VAL A 54 2.07 -26.48 9.66
CA VAL A 54 1.77 -27.82 9.14
C VAL A 54 3.00 -28.62 8.72
N CYS A 55 4.10 -27.95 8.42
CA CYS A 55 5.38 -28.57 8.08
C CYS A 55 6.54 -27.61 8.35
N SER A 56 7.78 -28.12 8.31
CA SER A 56 8.98 -27.30 8.31
C SER A 56 9.75 -27.47 7.01
N VAL A 57 10.44 -26.42 6.55
CA VAL A 57 11.41 -26.52 5.44
C VAL A 57 12.48 -27.59 5.66
N LYS A 58 12.78 -27.94 6.93
CA LYS A 58 13.72 -29.02 7.27
C LYS A 58 13.19 -30.42 6.93
N ASP A 59 11.88 -30.60 6.90
CA ASP A 59 11.25 -31.86 6.47
C ASP A 59 11.52 -32.13 4.98
N PHE A 60 11.86 -31.08 4.23
CA PHE A 60 12.20 -31.11 2.80
C PHE A 60 13.71 -30.99 2.54
N GLY A 61 14.54 -31.08 3.59
CA GLY A 61 16.00 -31.14 3.48
C GLY A 61 16.73 -29.81 3.64
N ALA A 62 16.06 -28.72 4.03
CA ALA A 62 16.76 -27.47 4.33
C ALA A 62 17.71 -27.64 5.53
N VAL A 63 18.91 -27.08 5.43
CA VAL A 63 19.97 -27.15 6.42
C VAL A 63 20.03 -25.85 7.22
N GLY A 64 20.04 -24.69 6.55
CA GLY A 64 20.10 -23.37 7.20
C GLY A 64 21.45 -23.05 7.86
N ASP A 65 22.57 -23.54 7.29
CA ASP A 65 23.94 -23.34 7.80
C ASP A 65 24.68 -22.15 7.17
N GLY A 66 24.04 -21.43 6.24
CA GLY A 66 24.58 -20.29 5.53
C GLY A 66 25.49 -20.66 4.34
N VAL A 67 25.62 -21.95 4.02
CA VAL A 67 26.48 -22.47 2.94
C VAL A 67 25.69 -23.37 1.98
N HIS A 68 24.85 -24.25 2.51
CA HIS A 68 24.00 -25.14 1.72
C HIS A 68 22.94 -24.35 0.97
N ASP A 69 22.75 -24.67 -0.31
CA ASP A 69 21.66 -24.10 -1.11
C ASP A 69 20.34 -24.77 -0.71
N ASP A 70 19.54 -24.05 0.08
CA ASP A 70 18.28 -24.52 0.65
C ASP A 70 17.09 -24.30 -0.30
N THR A 71 17.32 -23.72 -1.49
CA THR A 71 16.26 -23.28 -2.41
C THR A 71 15.27 -24.39 -2.76
N GLN A 72 15.76 -25.59 -3.05
CA GLN A 72 14.88 -26.69 -3.47
C GLN A 72 13.98 -27.14 -2.32
N ALA A 73 14.49 -27.19 -1.09
CA ALA A 73 13.69 -27.57 0.08
C ALA A 73 12.54 -26.58 0.32
N PHE A 74 12.78 -25.27 0.15
CA PHE A 74 11.73 -24.26 0.24
C PHE A 74 10.68 -24.42 -0.87
N LYS A 75 11.12 -24.62 -2.12
CA LYS A 75 10.21 -24.84 -3.25
C LYS A 75 9.34 -26.07 -3.05
N ASP A 76 9.93 -27.17 -2.56
CA ASP A 76 9.21 -28.42 -2.30
C ASP A 76 8.21 -28.25 -1.16
N ALA A 77 8.58 -27.55 -0.09
CA ALA A 77 7.68 -27.22 1.02
C ALA A 77 6.46 -26.41 0.54
N ILE A 78 6.67 -25.38 -0.29
CA ILE A 78 5.60 -24.56 -0.87
C ILE A 78 4.72 -25.38 -1.82
N ALA A 79 5.33 -26.24 -2.64
CA ALA A 79 4.60 -27.05 -3.60
C ALA A 79 3.69 -28.08 -2.91
N GLN A 80 4.18 -28.76 -1.87
CA GLN A 80 3.50 -29.86 -1.19
C GLN A 80 2.54 -29.41 -0.08
N THR A 81 2.66 -28.18 0.41
CA THR A 81 1.71 -27.64 1.39
C THR A 81 0.43 -27.21 0.67
N GLU A 82 -0.70 -27.77 1.07
CA GLU A 82 -2.02 -27.40 0.52
C GLU A 82 -2.60 -26.14 1.17
N SER A 83 -2.44 -26.03 2.49
CA SER A 83 -2.89 -24.90 3.30
C SER A 83 -2.16 -24.93 4.64
N GLY A 84 -1.78 -23.77 5.16
CA GLY A 84 -1.12 -23.62 6.45
C GLY A 84 0.23 -22.90 6.38
N ALA A 85 0.86 -22.75 7.55
CA ALA A 85 2.17 -22.16 7.68
C ALA A 85 3.29 -23.19 7.52
N ILE A 86 4.27 -22.84 6.70
CA ILE A 86 5.53 -23.55 6.52
C ILE A 86 6.54 -22.89 7.45
N PHE A 87 6.98 -23.63 8.46
CA PHE A 87 7.91 -23.12 9.45
C PHE A 87 9.36 -23.15 8.96
N VAL A 88 10.04 -22.03 9.14
CA VAL A 88 11.47 -21.84 8.90
C VAL A 88 12.17 -21.73 10.26
N PRO A 89 12.75 -22.82 10.78
CA PRO A 89 13.44 -22.80 12.07
C PRO A 89 14.63 -21.82 12.05
N PRO A 90 15.20 -21.47 13.22
CA PRO A 90 16.41 -20.66 13.27
C PRO A 90 17.52 -21.23 12.38
N GLY A 91 18.16 -20.35 11.61
CA GLY A 91 19.17 -20.69 10.61
C GLY A 91 19.36 -19.55 9.60
N ARG A 92 20.45 -19.64 8.83
CA ARG A 92 20.72 -18.77 7.68
C ARG A 92 20.62 -19.62 6.42
N TYR A 93 19.58 -19.42 5.64
CA TYR A 93 19.24 -20.28 4.51
C TYR A 93 19.69 -19.64 3.20
N VAL A 94 20.52 -20.31 2.41
CA VAL A 94 20.96 -19.77 1.12
C VAL A 94 19.87 -20.02 0.09
N ILE A 95 19.34 -18.94 -0.51
CA ILE A 95 18.30 -18.97 -1.53
C ILE A 95 18.83 -18.36 -2.83
N THR A 96 18.95 -19.19 -3.88
CA THR A 96 19.57 -18.84 -5.17
C THR A 96 18.56 -18.71 -6.31
N ASP A 97 17.27 -18.93 -6.05
CA ASP A 97 16.16 -18.80 -7.00
C ASP A 97 14.90 -18.26 -6.30
N ILE A 98 13.94 -17.76 -7.09
CA ILE A 98 12.68 -17.19 -6.62
C ILE A 98 11.81 -18.28 -5.96
N LEU A 99 11.29 -17.94 -4.78
CA LEU A 99 10.28 -18.70 -4.04
C LEU A 99 8.88 -18.20 -4.40
N TRP A 100 8.22 -18.93 -5.30
CA TRP A 100 6.89 -18.58 -5.81
C TRP A 100 5.76 -19.09 -4.92
N ILE A 101 4.97 -18.18 -4.35
CA ILE A 101 3.69 -18.50 -3.70
C ILE A 101 2.55 -18.15 -4.67
N ARG A 102 2.05 -19.18 -5.37
CA ARG A 102 1.00 -19.06 -6.40
C ARG A 102 -0.31 -19.77 -6.03
N LYS A 103 -0.41 -20.23 -4.80
CA LYS A 103 -1.60 -20.87 -4.20
C LYS A 103 -2.08 -20.02 -3.02
N PRO A 104 -3.39 -20.01 -2.72
CA PRO A 104 -3.92 -19.34 -1.53
C PRO A 104 -3.56 -20.13 -0.26
N ASN A 105 -3.75 -19.51 0.90
CA ASN A 105 -3.60 -20.14 2.22
C ASN A 105 -2.19 -20.64 2.55
N ILE A 106 -1.15 -20.06 1.96
CA ILE A 106 0.25 -20.44 2.22
C ILE A 106 0.95 -19.33 2.98
N VAL A 107 1.51 -19.68 4.14
CA VAL A 107 2.31 -18.75 4.94
C VAL A 107 3.74 -19.26 5.06
N LEU A 108 4.72 -18.43 4.77
CA LEU A 108 6.12 -18.68 5.09
C LEU A 108 6.42 -17.98 6.42
N ARG A 109 6.67 -18.75 7.48
CA ARG A 109 6.82 -18.24 8.85
C ARG A 109 8.16 -18.63 9.46
N GLY A 110 8.99 -17.67 9.82
CA GLY A 110 10.22 -17.92 10.58
C GLY A 110 9.99 -17.99 12.10
N ALA A 111 11.08 -18.18 12.84
CA ALA A 111 11.07 -18.12 14.31
C ALA A 111 11.14 -16.68 14.82
N SER A 112 11.91 -15.84 14.15
CA SER A 112 11.92 -14.38 14.23
C SER A 112 12.72 -13.84 13.03
N ALA A 113 12.56 -12.54 12.73
CA ALA A 113 13.28 -11.88 11.65
C ALA A 113 14.82 -11.93 11.79
N GLU A 114 15.34 -12.07 13.01
CA GLU A 114 16.77 -12.16 13.30
C GLU A 114 17.27 -13.61 13.35
N GLN A 115 16.40 -14.57 13.64
CA GLN A 115 16.77 -15.97 13.83
C GLN A 115 16.63 -16.80 12.56
N SER A 116 15.67 -16.47 11.70
CA SER A 116 15.38 -17.18 10.45
C SER A 116 15.66 -16.27 9.26
N VAL A 117 16.86 -16.35 8.71
CA VAL A 117 17.37 -15.43 7.69
C VAL A 117 17.46 -16.13 6.33
N LEU A 118 16.84 -15.56 5.31
CA LEU A 118 17.03 -15.92 3.91
C LEU A 118 18.18 -15.09 3.34
N TYR A 119 19.35 -15.71 3.16
CA TYR A 119 20.47 -15.10 2.47
C TYR A 119 20.36 -15.35 0.97
N CYS A 120 20.26 -14.27 0.19
CA CYS A 120 19.93 -14.31 -1.22
C CYS A 120 21.09 -13.76 -2.07
N PRO A 121 22.13 -14.57 -2.37
CA PRO A 121 23.35 -14.09 -3.03
C PRO A 121 23.20 -13.84 -4.53
N THR A 122 22.13 -14.33 -5.14
CA THR A 122 21.91 -14.25 -6.58
C THR A 122 20.82 -13.22 -6.88
N PRO A 123 21.10 -12.17 -7.67
CA PRO A 123 20.11 -11.15 -7.98
C PRO A 123 19.08 -11.67 -8.99
N LEU A 124 17.88 -11.09 -8.98
CA LEU A 124 16.76 -11.53 -9.82
C LEU A 124 17.09 -11.52 -11.33
N GLU A 125 17.88 -10.57 -11.84
CA GLU A 125 18.29 -10.53 -13.24
C GLU A 125 19.17 -11.73 -13.65
N THR A 126 19.89 -12.33 -12.71
CA THR A 126 20.64 -13.58 -12.97
C THR A 126 19.71 -14.80 -12.94
N ILE A 127 18.72 -14.80 -12.03
CA ILE A 127 17.78 -15.90 -11.84
C ILE A 127 16.78 -15.99 -13.01
N LEU A 128 16.16 -14.88 -13.35
CA LEU A 128 15.13 -14.74 -14.38
C LEU A 128 15.36 -13.41 -15.11
N PRO A 129 16.21 -13.39 -16.16
CA PRO A 129 16.54 -12.16 -16.89
C PRO A 129 15.29 -11.44 -17.43
N ASP A 130 15.18 -10.14 -17.18
CA ASP A 130 14.04 -9.30 -17.57
C ASP A 130 14.48 -7.85 -17.82
N MET A 131 15.28 -7.67 -18.87
CA MET A 131 15.77 -6.35 -19.28
C MET A 131 14.69 -5.49 -19.93
N SER A 132 14.74 -4.20 -19.62
CA SER A 132 13.88 -3.15 -20.13
C SER A 132 14.68 -1.86 -20.35
N GLN A 133 13.98 -0.74 -20.44
CA GLN A 133 14.58 0.58 -20.52
C GLN A 133 13.74 1.60 -19.74
N THR A 134 14.43 2.59 -19.18
CA THR A 134 13.79 3.76 -18.57
C THR A 134 12.99 4.55 -19.60
N THR A 135 12.19 5.52 -19.14
CA THR A 135 11.43 6.41 -20.05
C THR A 135 12.30 7.27 -20.97
N THR A 136 13.60 7.38 -20.67
CA THR A 136 14.60 8.08 -21.52
C THR A 136 15.37 7.13 -22.43
N GLY A 137 15.07 5.83 -22.41
CA GLY A 137 15.71 4.82 -23.25
C GLY A 137 17.00 4.22 -22.68
N ARG A 138 17.41 4.57 -21.45
CA ARG A 138 18.55 3.92 -20.79
C ARG A 138 18.20 2.45 -20.48
N PRO A 139 18.97 1.45 -20.96
CA PRO A 139 18.78 0.05 -20.60
C PRO A 139 18.89 -0.16 -19.09
N THR A 140 18.02 -1.00 -18.53
CA THR A 140 17.97 -1.31 -17.10
C THR A 140 17.16 -2.59 -16.87
N SER A 141 17.32 -3.24 -15.72
CA SER A 141 16.50 -4.41 -15.37
C SER A 141 15.10 -3.96 -14.92
N ASN A 142 14.05 -4.72 -15.28
CA ASN A 142 12.71 -4.53 -14.71
C ASN A 142 12.68 -4.73 -13.18
N TYR A 143 13.68 -5.38 -12.60
CA TYR A 143 13.83 -5.49 -11.15
C TYR A 143 14.24 -4.19 -10.47
N SER A 144 14.50 -3.12 -11.23
CA SER A 144 14.62 -1.76 -10.67
C SER A 144 13.29 -1.26 -10.08
N TRP A 145 12.14 -1.85 -10.45
CA TRP A 145 10.81 -1.40 -10.02
C TRP A 145 9.80 -2.55 -9.86
N SER A 146 10.28 -3.79 -9.71
CA SER A 146 9.40 -4.95 -9.55
C SER A 146 10.11 -6.15 -8.94
N GLY A 147 9.33 -7.19 -8.61
CA GLY A 147 9.83 -8.51 -8.24
C GLY A 147 10.42 -8.61 -6.83
N GLY A 148 10.60 -9.85 -6.39
CA GLY A 148 11.16 -10.18 -5.07
C GLY A 148 11.60 -11.63 -5.05
N ILE A 149 12.58 -11.95 -4.20
CA ILE A 149 13.05 -13.33 -4.03
C ILE A 149 11.95 -14.22 -3.43
N VAL A 150 11.09 -13.67 -2.57
CA VAL A 150 9.81 -14.29 -2.20
C VAL A 150 8.67 -13.56 -2.91
N TRP A 151 7.89 -14.32 -3.69
CA TRP A 151 6.90 -13.72 -4.60
C TRP A 151 5.52 -14.34 -4.44
N ILE A 152 4.59 -13.59 -3.83
CA ILE A 152 3.16 -13.91 -3.82
C ILE A 152 2.54 -13.41 -5.12
N LYS A 153 2.16 -14.34 -6.00
CA LYS A 153 1.68 -13.99 -7.35
C LYS A 153 0.37 -14.68 -7.67
N GLY A 154 -0.70 -13.89 -7.65
CA GLY A 154 -2.05 -14.29 -8.04
C GLY A 154 -2.51 -13.69 -9.36
N LYS A 155 -3.77 -13.96 -9.68
CA LYS A 155 -4.52 -13.39 -10.79
C LYS A 155 -5.88 -12.95 -10.28
N TYR A 156 -6.21 -11.67 -10.45
CA TYR A 156 -7.52 -11.14 -10.09
C TYR A 156 -8.65 -11.79 -10.89
N ASP A 157 -9.77 -12.02 -10.23
CA ASP A 157 -11.03 -12.35 -10.89
C ASP A 157 -11.66 -11.06 -11.46
N ASP A 158 -11.24 -10.68 -12.66
CA ASP A 158 -11.64 -9.42 -13.30
C ASP A 158 -12.75 -9.60 -14.35
N ALA A 159 -13.46 -10.73 -14.30
CA ALA A 159 -14.60 -10.97 -15.17
C ALA A 159 -15.71 -9.95 -14.91
N VAL A 160 -16.31 -9.44 -15.98
CA VAL A 160 -17.51 -8.58 -15.89
C VAL A 160 -18.68 -9.44 -15.49
N ILE A 161 -19.31 -9.11 -14.37
CA ILE A 161 -20.54 -9.76 -13.91
C ILE A 161 -21.74 -9.07 -14.55
N THR A 162 -21.79 -7.73 -14.44
CA THR A 162 -22.88 -6.91 -14.98
C THR A 162 -22.40 -5.49 -15.28
N LEU A 163 -23.06 -4.80 -16.20
CA LEU A 163 -22.77 -3.39 -16.49
C LEU A 163 -23.49 -2.49 -15.49
N ILE A 164 -22.86 -1.36 -15.14
CA ILE A 164 -23.52 -0.29 -14.38
C ILE A 164 -24.18 0.64 -15.40
N THR A 165 -25.49 0.84 -15.28
CA THR A 165 -26.32 1.43 -16.34
C THR A 165 -26.67 2.90 -16.13
N ALA A 166 -26.43 3.44 -14.94
CA ALA A 166 -26.72 4.82 -14.61
C ALA A 166 -25.53 5.47 -13.91
N SER A 167 -25.48 6.81 -13.96
CA SER A 167 -24.50 7.57 -13.21
C SER A 167 -24.77 7.48 -11.70
N ALA A 168 -23.70 7.45 -10.92
CA ALA A 168 -23.73 7.57 -9.46
C ALA A 168 -22.58 8.48 -9.00
N GLN A 169 -22.76 9.20 -7.90
CA GLN A 169 -21.75 10.13 -7.41
C GLN A 169 -20.83 9.46 -6.39
N ARG A 170 -19.59 9.95 -6.30
CA ARG A 170 -18.76 9.66 -5.12
C ARG A 170 -19.55 9.98 -3.84
N GLY A 171 -19.59 9.05 -2.89
CA GLY A 171 -20.41 9.16 -1.68
C GLY A 171 -21.71 8.36 -1.71
N ASP A 172 -22.25 8.05 -2.90
CA ASP A 172 -23.38 7.13 -3.03
C ASP A 172 -22.98 5.70 -2.69
N ALA A 173 -23.95 4.87 -2.31
CA ALA A 173 -23.75 3.43 -2.06
C ALA A 173 -24.56 2.53 -3.01
N TRP A 174 -25.51 3.10 -3.76
CA TRP A 174 -26.36 2.36 -4.68
C TRP A 174 -25.90 2.50 -6.12
N LEU A 175 -25.91 1.38 -6.85
CA LEU A 175 -25.62 1.33 -8.28
C LEU A 175 -26.80 0.67 -9.01
N ASP A 176 -27.25 1.29 -10.10
CA ASP A 176 -28.17 0.65 -11.04
C ASP A 176 -27.36 -0.25 -12.00
N VAL A 177 -27.76 -1.52 -12.10
CA VAL A 177 -27.05 -2.54 -12.89
C VAL A 177 -27.97 -3.18 -13.93
N ALA A 178 -27.39 -3.66 -15.03
CA ALA A 178 -28.15 -4.26 -16.13
C ALA A 178 -28.82 -5.60 -15.76
N SER A 179 -28.30 -6.29 -14.76
CA SER A 179 -28.85 -7.51 -14.18
C SER A 179 -28.22 -7.75 -12.81
N THR A 180 -29.00 -8.34 -11.90
CA THR A 180 -28.55 -8.84 -10.60
C THR A 180 -28.44 -10.36 -10.55
N ASP A 181 -28.60 -11.03 -11.69
CA ASP A 181 -28.51 -12.48 -11.78
C ASP A 181 -27.12 -12.96 -11.35
N GLY A 182 -27.10 -13.93 -10.42
CA GLY A 182 -25.86 -14.51 -9.90
C GLY A 182 -25.19 -13.69 -8.78
N LEU A 183 -25.59 -12.44 -8.55
CA LEU A 183 -25.10 -11.64 -7.43
C LEU A 183 -25.69 -12.12 -6.09
N ARG A 184 -24.88 -12.06 -5.04
CA ARG A 184 -25.32 -12.40 -3.67
C ARG A 184 -24.95 -11.31 -2.67
N VAL A 185 -25.86 -11.05 -1.72
CA VAL A 185 -25.52 -10.25 -0.53
C VAL A 185 -24.35 -10.90 0.22
N GLY A 186 -23.37 -10.08 0.60
CA GLY A 186 -22.11 -10.47 1.22
C GLY A 186 -20.97 -10.78 0.24
N GLU A 187 -21.25 -10.90 -1.05
CA GLU A 187 -20.24 -11.15 -2.09
C GLU A 187 -19.33 -9.92 -2.28
N VAL A 188 -18.01 -10.15 -2.33
CA VAL A 188 -17.04 -9.10 -2.65
C VAL A 188 -16.97 -8.91 -4.17
N VAL A 189 -17.27 -7.70 -4.61
CA VAL A 189 -17.24 -7.26 -6.00
C VAL A 189 -16.28 -6.09 -6.18
N LYS A 190 -15.93 -5.80 -7.42
CA LYS A 190 -15.14 -4.62 -7.80
C LYS A 190 -15.94 -3.71 -8.71
N VAL A 191 -16.14 -2.46 -8.29
CA VAL A 191 -16.61 -1.39 -9.17
C VAL A 191 -15.43 -0.95 -10.01
N SER A 192 -15.57 -0.99 -11.34
CA SER A 192 -14.53 -0.62 -12.29
C SER A 192 -15.04 0.48 -13.23
N ALA A 193 -14.22 1.51 -13.45
CA ALA A 193 -14.44 2.51 -14.49
C ALA A 193 -13.17 2.64 -15.35
N HIS A 194 -13.34 2.87 -16.64
CA HIS A 194 -12.29 2.91 -17.65
C HIS A 194 -12.27 4.28 -18.30
N ALA A 195 -11.07 4.83 -18.50
CA ALA A 195 -10.95 6.11 -19.18
C ALA A 195 -11.53 6.05 -20.61
N ASP A 196 -12.25 7.11 -20.99
CA ASP A 196 -12.73 7.34 -22.34
C ASP A 196 -11.57 7.79 -23.27
N ALA A 197 -11.87 8.04 -24.55
CA ALA A 197 -10.87 8.42 -25.52
C ALA A 197 -10.20 9.76 -25.19
N GLU A 198 -10.93 10.63 -24.50
CA GLU A 198 -10.50 11.95 -24.04
C GLU A 198 -9.80 11.92 -22.66
N ASN A 199 -9.69 10.75 -22.02
CA ASN A 199 -9.15 10.57 -20.66
C ASN A 199 -9.82 11.47 -19.59
N THR A 200 -11.12 11.75 -19.71
CA THR A 200 -11.87 12.56 -18.74
C THR A 200 -11.93 11.93 -17.35
N LEU A 201 -11.79 10.59 -17.25
CA LEU A 201 -11.61 9.91 -15.96
C LEU A 201 -10.30 10.31 -15.28
N VAL A 202 -9.20 10.41 -16.04
CA VAL A 202 -7.90 10.82 -15.49
C VAL A 202 -8.00 12.26 -14.97
N ASP A 203 -8.57 13.16 -15.77
CA ASP A 203 -8.80 14.54 -15.37
C ASP A 203 -9.65 14.64 -14.09
N TYR A 204 -10.77 13.89 -14.03
CA TYR A 204 -11.61 13.80 -12.84
C TYR A 204 -10.84 13.31 -11.61
N LEU A 205 -10.01 12.28 -11.75
CA LEU A 205 -9.23 11.73 -10.63
C LEU A 205 -8.13 12.69 -10.15
N TYR A 206 -7.73 13.66 -10.96
CA TYR A 206 -6.88 14.79 -10.57
C TYR A 206 -7.67 16.03 -10.14
N SER A 207 -9.00 15.95 -9.98
CA SER A 207 -9.86 17.11 -9.71
C SER A 207 -9.71 18.24 -10.73
N GLY A 208 -9.50 17.90 -12.01
CA GLY A 208 -9.34 18.87 -13.11
C GLY A 208 -7.93 19.47 -13.24
N ASP A 209 -6.95 18.98 -12.48
CA ASP A 209 -5.60 19.54 -12.42
C ASP A 209 -4.53 18.46 -12.58
N ALA A 210 -4.62 17.73 -13.69
CA ALA A 210 -3.71 16.62 -13.99
C ALA A 210 -2.30 17.05 -14.38
N GLY A 211 -2.10 18.30 -14.79
CA GLY A 211 -0.85 18.75 -15.42
C GLY A 211 -0.64 18.11 -16.79
N ASP A 212 0.63 17.90 -17.18
CA ASP A 212 0.96 17.26 -18.46
C ASP A 212 0.73 15.74 -18.42
N VAL A 213 -0.20 15.26 -19.23
CA VAL A 213 -0.61 13.86 -19.36
C VAL A 213 -0.36 13.29 -20.76
N ALA A 214 0.49 13.92 -21.59
CA ALA A 214 0.70 13.52 -22.98
C ALA A 214 1.19 12.07 -23.18
N LYS A 215 1.77 11.44 -22.14
CA LYS A 215 2.23 10.04 -22.15
C LYS A 215 1.37 9.13 -21.25
N MET A 216 0.26 9.63 -20.72
CA MET A 216 -0.62 8.87 -19.83
C MET A 216 -1.25 7.70 -20.58
N PRO A 217 -1.09 6.45 -20.11
CA PRO A 217 -1.82 5.32 -20.68
C PRO A 217 -3.31 5.39 -20.31
N THR A 218 -4.15 4.65 -21.03
CA THR A 218 -5.56 4.48 -20.63
C THR A 218 -5.64 3.93 -19.20
N PHE A 219 -6.28 4.70 -18.32
CA PHE A 219 -6.37 4.37 -16.90
C PHE A 219 -7.66 3.63 -16.55
N ARG A 220 -7.66 2.93 -15.42
CA ARG A 220 -8.82 2.22 -14.86
C ARG A 220 -8.90 2.50 -13.37
N ALA A 221 -10.01 3.09 -12.92
CA ALA A 221 -10.34 3.21 -11.51
C ALA A 221 -11.01 1.92 -11.03
N GLY A 222 -10.75 1.55 -9.77
CA GLY A 222 -11.26 0.33 -9.17
C GLY A 222 -11.45 0.47 -7.67
N MET A 223 -12.58 -0.02 -7.15
CA MET A 223 -12.85 -0.11 -5.72
C MET A 223 -13.47 -1.46 -5.39
N ARG A 224 -12.94 -2.15 -4.38
CA ARG A 224 -13.55 -3.37 -3.83
C ARG A 224 -14.58 -3.02 -2.76
N ALA A 225 -15.68 -3.76 -2.73
CA ALA A 225 -16.71 -3.67 -1.70
C ALA A 225 -17.52 -4.96 -1.64
N ARG A 226 -18.11 -5.29 -0.48
CA ARG A 226 -19.18 -6.29 -0.41
C ARG A 226 -20.53 -5.71 -0.85
N ILE A 227 -21.34 -6.55 -1.47
CA ILE A 227 -22.76 -6.27 -1.70
C ILE A 227 -23.49 -6.31 -0.36
N LYS A 228 -24.07 -5.19 0.05
CA LYS A 228 -24.86 -5.07 1.27
C LYS A 228 -26.33 -5.43 1.05
N ALA A 229 -26.91 -5.02 -0.07
CA ALA A 229 -28.30 -5.30 -0.41
C ALA A 229 -28.49 -5.38 -1.92
N ILE A 230 -29.55 -6.08 -2.34
CA ILE A 230 -30.00 -6.16 -3.72
C ILE A 230 -31.49 -5.84 -3.72
N ASP A 231 -31.89 -4.87 -4.54
CA ASP A 231 -33.28 -4.47 -4.72
C ASP A 231 -33.59 -4.24 -6.20
N GLY A 232 -34.34 -5.17 -6.80
CA GLY A 232 -34.59 -5.17 -8.24
C GLY A 232 -33.29 -5.16 -9.05
N GLN A 233 -33.08 -4.14 -9.86
CA GLN A 233 -31.86 -3.93 -10.66
C GLN A 233 -30.84 -3.01 -9.99
N ARG A 234 -30.85 -2.97 -8.65
CA ARG A 234 -29.97 -2.11 -7.87
C ARG A 234 -29.17 -2.92 -6.87
N VAL A 235 -27.92 -2.52 -6.69
CA VAL A 235 -26.98 -3.12 -5.73
C VAL A 235 -26.53 -2.03 -4.77
N GLU A 236 -26.69 -2.25 -3.47
CA GLU A 236 -26.09 -1.42 -2.42
C GLU A 236 -24.74 -2.02 -2.04
N LEU A 237 -23.72 -1.19 -1.96
CA LEU A 237 -22.39 -1.55 -1.47
C LEU A 237 -22.29 -1.28 0.03
N GLU A 238 -21.44 -2.04 0.73
CA GLU A 238 -21.18 -1.84 2.17
C GLU A 238 -20.44 -0.52 2.48
N ARG A 239 -19.84 0.10 1.45
CA ARG A 239 -19.12 1.36 1.54
C ARG A 239 -19.53 2.28 0.39
N SER A 240 -19.43 3.58 0.62
CA SER A 240 -19.71 4.57 -0.42
C SER A 240 -18.67 4.54 -1.54
N LEU A 241 -19.08 4.88 -2.75
CA LEU A 241 -18.22 5.01 -3.93
C LEU A 241 -17.09 6.02 -3.68
N SER A 242 -15.87 5.64 -4.06
CA SER A 242 -14.67 6.48 -3.92
C SER A 242 -14.45 7.44 -5.10
N PHE A 243 -15.13 7.20 -6.22
CA PHE A 243 -15.15 8.03 -7.43
C PHE A 243 -16.55 8.01 -8.06
N ASP A 244 -16.86 9.01 -8.90
CA ASP A 244 -18.11 9.04 -9.67
C ASP A 244 -18.15 7.86 -10.63
N VAL A 245 -19.35 7.33 -10.88
CA VAL A 245 -19.59 6.41 -11.96
C VAL A 245 -20.35 7.16 -13.05
N ARG A 246 -19.84 7.13 -14.29
CA ARG A 246 -20.44 7.79 -15.44
C ARG A 246 -20.46 6.84 -16.66
N PRO A 247 -21.55 6.75 -17.43
CA PRO A 247 -21.66 5.82 -18.56
C PRO A 247 -20.53 5.92 -19.58
N GLU A 248 -20.00 7.12 -19.84
CA GLU A 248 -18.87 7.36 -20.74
C GLU A 248 -17.58 6.65 -20.30
N TRP A 249 -17.46 6.33 -18.99
CA TRP A 249 -16.33 5.59 -18.43
C TRP A 249 -16.54 4.07 -18.44
N ASN A 250 -17.51 3.57 -19.23
CA ASN A 250 -17.80 2.14 -19.40
C ASN A 250 -17.85 1.33 -18.09
N PRO A 251 -18.62 1.77 -17.08
CA PRO A 251 -18.53 1.22 -15.75
C PRO A 251 -19.12 -0.19 -15.66
N SER A 252 -18.49 -1.03 -14.83
CA SER A 252 -18.92 -2.42 -14.64
C SER A 252 -18.72 -2.88 -13.20
N LEU A 253 -19.58 -3.82 -12.80
CA LEU A 253 -19.37 -4.63 -11.62
C LEU A 253 -18.63 -5.91 -12.04
N LYS A 254 -17.51 -6.18 -11.39
CA LYS A 254 -16.62 -7.30 -11.67
C LYS A 254 -16.44 -8.19 -10.46
N GLY A 255 -15.88 -9.38 -10.67
CA GLY A 255 -15.34 -10.19 -9.60
C GLY A 255 -14.40 -9.36 -8.71
N GLY A 256 -14.46 -9.62 -7.39
CA GLY A 256 -13.65 -8.93 -6.38
C GLY A 256 -12.58 -9.81 -5.76
N GLY A 257 -12.34 -11.00 -6.30
CA GLY A 257 -11.44 -12.01 -5.75
C GLY A 257 -10.08 -12.10 -6.47
N SER A 258 -9.28 -13.09 -6.06
CA SER A 258 -8.04 -13.49 -6.73
C SER A 258 -7.81 -14.99 -6.58
N SER A 259 -7.02 -15.57 -7.48
CA SER A 259 -6.50 -16.93 -7.34
C SER A 259 -5.56 -17.12 -6.14
N VAL A 260 -5.00 -16.04 -5.57
CA VAL A 260 -4.16 -16.09 -4.37
C VAL A 260 -4.69 -15.10 -3.34
N TYR A 261 -4.98 -15.64 -2.16
CA TYR A 261 -5.53 -14.95 -1.01
C TYR A 261 -5.17 -15.72 0.27
N GLU A 262 -5.30 -15.09 1.44
CA GLU A 262 -4.89 -15.67 2.74
C GLU A 262 -3.44 -16.18 2.77
N SER A 263 -2.52 -15.53 2.04
CA SER A 263 -1.11 -15.94 2.01
C SER A 263 -0.22 -14.88 2.64
N GLY A 264 0.83 -15.31 3.34
CA GLY A 264 1.65 -14.42 4.15
C GLY A 264 3.14 -14.76 4.17
N VAL A 265 3.95 -13.77 4.53
CA VAL A 265 5.37 -13.92 4.86
C VAL A 265 5.62 -13.23 6.18
N GLU A 266 6.11 -13.96 7.17
CA GLU A 266 6.24 -13.41 8.51
C GLU A 266 7.38 -13.97 9.34
N GLU A 267 7.86 -13.17 10.30
CA GLU A 267 8.92 -13.55 11.23
C GLU A 267 10.22 -13.95 10.50
N LEU A 268 10.58 -13.25 9.42
CA LEU A 268 11.67 -13.62 8.52
C LEU A 268 12.63 -12.46 8.23
N GLY A 269 13.91 -12.77 8.20
CA GLY A 269 14.97 -11.87 7.74
C GLY A 269 15.32 -12.12 6.28
N PHE A 270 15.60 -11.05 5.54
CA PHE A 270 16.13 -11.07 4.20
C PHE A 270 17.51 -10.41 4.22
N GLU A 271 18.52 -11.12 3.73
CA GLU A 271 19.90 -10.64 3.67
C GLU A 271 20.43 -10.76 2.25
N PHE A 272 20.93 -9.64 1.72
CA PHE A 272 21.58 -9.58 0.42
C PHE A 272 23.08 -9.28 0.56
N PRO A 273 23.90 -9.59 -0.46
CA PRO A 273 25.33 -9.28 -0.43
C PRO A 273 25.60 -7.81 -0.11
N ASN A 274 26.55 -7.55 0.78
CA ASN A 274 27.05 -6.19 1.02
C ASN A 274 27.95 -5.76 -0.15
N ILE A 275 27.32 -5.22 -1.20
CA ILE A 275 27.99 -4.63 -2.36
C ILE A 275 27.63 -3.15 -2.47
N PRO A 276 28.48 -2.31 -3.06
CA PRO A 276 28.14 -0.90 -3.31
C PRO A 276 26.80 -0.75 -4.03
N TYR A 277 26.06 0.31 -3.72
CA TYR A 277 24.92 0.69 -4.55
C TYR A 277 25.44 1.47 -5.76
N GLU A 278 25.21 0.96 -6.98
CA GLU A 278 25.75 1.56 -8.22
C GLU A 278 24.90 2.76 -8.71
N GLY A 279 23.81 3.07 -8.01
CA GLY A 279 22.97 4.24 -8.24
C GLY A 279 21.71 3.96 -9.07
N HIS A 280 20.90 4.99 -9.27
CA HIS A 280 19.56 4.89 -9.84
C HIS A 280 19.53 4.17 -11.21
N PHE A 281 18.62 3.19 -11.34
CA PHE A 281 18.38 2.35 -12.53
C PHE A 281 19.51 1.38 -12.88
N THR A 282 20.33 1.00 -11.90
CA THR A 282 21.41 0.01 -12.06
C THR A 282 21.14 -1.29 -11.33
N GLU A 283 19.96 -1.45 -10.73
CA GLU A 283 19.64 -2.51 -9.80
C GLU A 283 19.52 -3.87 -10.54
N PRO A 284 20.36 -4.87 -10.22
CA PRO A 284 20.20 -6.23 -10.76
C PRO A 284 19.05 -7.00 -10.09
N GLY A 285 18.47 -6.46 -9.01
CA GLY A 285 17.26 -7.00 -8.39
C GLY A 285 17.52 -7.79 -7.11
N TYR A 286 18.29 -7.24 -6.18
CA TYR A 286 18.31 -7.74 -4.79
C TYR A 286 17.06 -7.24 -4.05
N ASN A 287 15.90 -7.79 -4.41
CA ASN A 287 14.60 -7.36 -3.92
C ASN A 287 13.99 -8.40 -2.98
N ALA A 288 13.48 -7.98 -1.81
CA ALA A 288 13.03 -8.93 -0.78
C ALA A 288 11.71 -9.60 -1.14
N LEU A 289 10.67 -8.81 -1.39
CA LEU A 289 9.31 -9.37 -1.50
C LEU A 289 8.47 -8.66 -2.54
N ALA A 290 7.70 -9.43 -3.30
CA ALA A 290 6.68 -8.91 -4.19
C ALA A 290 5.32 -9.57 -3.97
N ILE A 291 4.27 -8.76 -4.00
CA ILE A 291 2.86 -9.19 -4.06
C ILE A 291 2.25 -8.64 -5.33
N ASN A 292 1.74 -9.51 -6.22
CA ASN A 292 1.02 -9.09 -7.41
C ASN A 292 -0.26 -9.88 -7.59
N GLY A 293 -1.34 -9.20 -7.95
CA GLY A 293 -2.56 -9.88 -8.36
C GLY A 293 -3.23 -10.65 -7.24
N ALA A 294 -2.93 -10.39 -5.96
CA ALA A 294 -3.42 -11.12 -4.79
C ALA A 294 -4.29 -10.21 -3.91
N VAL A 295 -5.13 -10.82 -3.07
CA VAL A 295 -6.00 -10.10 -2.14
C VAL A 295 -5.84 -10.65 -0.73
N ASN A 296 -5.99 -9.81 0.31
CA ASN A 296 -5.97 -10.26 1.71
C ASN A 296 -4.68 -11.03 2.07
N CYS A 297 -3.54 -10.60 1.52
CA CYS A 297 -2.23 -11.17 1.86
C CYS A 297 -1.49 -10.25 2.83
N TRP A 298 -0.48 -10.77 3.53
CA TRP A 298 0.26 -9.96 4.50
C TRP A 298 1.76 -10.19 4.51
N VAL A 299 2.45 -9.19 5.07
CA VAL A 299 3.84 -9.28 5.49
C VAL A 299 3.90 -8.82 6.94
N ARG A 300 4.49 -9.60 7.83
CA ARG A 300 4.52 -9.28 9.26
C ARG A 300 5.87 -9.54 9.91
N ASN A 301 6.41 -8.56 10.63
CA ASN A 301 7.67 -8.69 11.38
C ASN A 301 8.81 -9.22 10.50
N VAL A 302 9.18 -8.44 9.48
CA VAL A 302 10.29 -8.77 8.58
C VAL A 302 11.42 -7.76 8.67
N ARG A 303 12.64 -8.27 8.53
CA ARG A 303 13.85 -7.45 8.46
C ARG A 303 14.48 -7.59 7.08
N ILE A 304 14.83 -6.48 6.45
CA ILE A 304 15.44 -6.45 5.12
C ILE A 304 16.80 -5.76 5.22
N PHE A 305 17.85 -6.43 4.75
CA PHE A 305 19.23 -5.98 4.88
C PHE A 305 19.97 -5.97 3.54
N ASN A 306 20.57 -4.82 3.19
CA ASN A 306 21.37 -4.60 1.97
C ASN A 306 20.62 -4.78 0.64
N SER A 307 19.31 -4.55 0.61
CA SER A 307 18.51 -4.71 -0.61
C SER A 307 18.75 -3.60 -1.64
N ASP A 308 18.56 -3.91 -2.92
CA ASP A 308 18.28 -2.90 -3.95
C ASP A 308 16.88 -2.31 -3.74
N SER A 309 15.89 -3.17 -3.44
CA SER A 309 14.55 -2.74 -3.06
C SER A 309 13.93 -3.61 -1.95
N GLY A 310 13.11 -3.02 -1.10
CA GLY A 310 12.44 -3.75 -0.02
C GLY A 310 11.23 -4.54 -0.53
N ILE A 311 10.06 -3.92 -0.51
CA ILE A 311 8.77 -4.58 -0.78
C ILE A 311 8.03 -3.91 -1.94
N PHE A 312 7.64 -4.71 -2.94
CA PHE A 312 6.72 -4.32 -4.01
C PHE A 312 5.30 -4.88 -3.77
N GLY A 313 4.46 -4.15 -3.04
CA GLY A 313 3.17 -4.63 -2.50
C GLY A 313 1.92 -4.40 -3.36
N GLY A 314 1.90 -4.77 -4.64
CA GLY A 314 0.83 -4.46 -5.62
C GLY A 314 -0.53 -5.21 -5.51
N GLY A 315 -0.94 -5.65 -4.31
CA GLY A 315 -2.20 -6.35 -4.03
C GLY A 315 -3.41 -5.46 -3.72
N TYR A 316 -4.55 -6.06 -3.34
CA TYR A 316 -5.67 -5.36 -2.70
C TYR A 316 -5.88 -5.84 -1.26
N ASN A 317 -6.23 -4.93 -0.35
CA ASN A 317 -6.53 -5.30 1.05
C ASN A 317 -5.40 -6.11 1.70
N CYS A 318 -4.16 -5.80 1.35
CA CYS A 318 -2.99 -6.40 1.98
C CYS A 318 -2.55 -5.57 3.18
N THR A 319 -1.92 -6.21 4.16
CA THR A 319 -1.34 -5.52 5.34
C THR A 319 0.15 -5.84 5.44
N PHE A 320 0.97 -4.80 5.59
CA PHE A 320 2.39 -4.87 5.83
C PHE A 320 2.63 -4.26 7.21
N ASP A 321 3.02 -5.07 8.20
CA ASP A 321 3.10 -4.66 9.61
C ASP A 321 4.46 -5.06 10.20
N GLY A 322 5.23 -4.10 10.71
CA GLY A 322 6.52 -4.40 11.33
C GLY A 322 7.60 -4.70 10.29
N VAL A 323 7.99 -3.69 9.51
CA VAL A 323 9.05 -3.82 8.50
C VAL A 323 10.27 -2.98 8.91
N LEU A 324 11.39 -3.65 9.18
CA LEU A 324 12.68 -3.00 9.43
C LEU A 324 13.56 -3.09 8.18
N VAL A 325 14.04 -1.95 7.69
CA VAL A 325 14.97 -1.88 6.56
C VAL A 325 16.28 -1.24 6.98
N GLU A 326 17.38 -1.94 6.74
CA GLU A 326 18.73 -1.55 7.13
C GLU A 326 19.72 -1.81 5.99
N SER A 327 20.84 -1.10 5.98
CA SER A 327 21.88 -1.30 4.96
C SER A 327 23.25 -0.87 5.48
N GLU A 328 24.26 -1.67 5.14
CA GLU A 328 25.69 -1.37 5.30
C GLU A 328 26.38 -1.12 3.95
N ARG A 329 25.63 -1.07 2.85
CA ARG A 329 26.16 -0.81 1.52
C ARG A 329 26.83 0.56 1.47
N GLU A 330 27.92 0.64 0.73
CA GLU A 330 28.49 1.94 0.34
C GLU A 330 27.43 2.74 -0.44
N THR A 331 27.22 3.99 -0.03
CA THR A 331 26.16 4.83 -0.59
C THR A 331 26.54 5.42 -1.93
N HIS A 332 25.58 5.56 -2.84
CA HIS A 332 25.68 6.43 -4.01
C HIS A 332 24.83 7.68 -3.79
N LYS A 333 25.47 8.85 -3.68
CA LYS A 333 24.80 10.13 -3.39
C LYS A 333 23.89 10.05 -2.15
N GLY A 334 24.38 9.39 -1.10
CA GLY A 334 23.64 9.21 0.17
C GLY A 334 22.58 8.10 0.13
N LYS A 335 22.38 7.41 -0.98
CA LYS A 335 21.39 6.34 -1.12
C LYS A 335 22.03 4.96 -1.12
N THR A 336 21.32 3.96 -0.61
CA THR A 336 21.78 2.55 -0.58
C THR A 336 20.93 1.61 -1.42
N GLY A 337 19.86 2.11 -2.02
CA GLY A 337 18.96 1.34 -2.87
C GLY A 337 17.97 2.24 -3.60
N HIS A 338 17.08 1.62 -4.36
CA HIS A 338 16.11 2.29 -5.22
C HIS A 338 14.73 2.47 -4.56
N HIS A 339 13.98 1.40 -4.30
CA HIS A 339 12.64 1.47 -3.68
C HIS A 339 12.62 0.80 -2.29
N GLY A 340 12.21 1.52 -1.25
CA GLY A 340 12.03 0.98 0.08
C GLY A 340 10.78 0.11 0.16
N LEU A 341 9.62 0.73 0.37
CA LEU A 341 8.34 0.06 0.60
C LEU A 341 7.25 0.63 -0.31
N GLN A 342 6.61 -0.23 -1.10
CA GLN A 342 5.48 0.14 -1.97
C GLN A 342 4.21 -0.58 -1.54
N VAL A 343 3.07 0.13 -1.60
CA VAL A 343 1.74 -0.43 -1.34
C VAL A 343 0.81 -0.35 -2.56
N GLY A 344 -0.12 -1.30 -2.62
CA GLY A 344 -1.04 -1.52 -3.73
C GLY A 344 -2.31 -0.69 -3.64
N ARG A 345 -3.46 -1.31 -3.37
CA ARG A 345 -4.77 -0.66 -3.25
C ARG A 345 -5.52 -1.11 -2.01
N ASP A 346 -6.28 -0.21 -1.40
CA ASP A 346 -6.99 -0.46 -0.14
C ASP A 346 -6.11 -1.22 0.87
N SER A 347 -4.80 -0.97 0.90
CA SER A 347 -3.82 -1.74 1.67
C SER A 347 -3.23 -0.90 2.79
N VAL A 348 -2.73 -1.55 3.84
CA VAL A 348 -2.11 -0.89 4.99
C VAL A 348 -0.62 -1.20 5.02
N LEU A 349 0.22 -0.18 5.14
CA LEU A 349 1.61 -0.29 5.60
C LEU A 349 1.71 0.38 6.96
N GLU A 350 2.12 -0.37 7.98
CA GLU A 350 2.25 0.14 9.34
C GLU A 350 3.48 -0.37 10.09
N ASN A 351 3.86 0.39 11.13
CA ASN A 351 4.92 0.04 12.07
C ASN A 351 6.26 -0.27 11.38
N PHE A 352 6.65 0.57 10.42
CA PHE A 352 7.90 0.42 9.67
C PHE A 352 9.01 1.35 10.17
N ASP A 353 10.26 0.92 9.99
CA ASP A 353 11.47 1.68 10.34
C ASP A 353 12.50 1.53 9.21
N ILE A 354 12.71 2.60 8.43
CA ILE A 354 13.71 2.65 7.36
C ILE A 354 14.95 3.37 7.91
N ARG A 355 15.98 2.61 8.28
CA ARG A 355 17.25 3.11 8.86
C ARG A 355 18.35 3.33 7.82
N THR A 356 17.92 3.58 6.60
CA THR A 356 18.77 3.90 5.47
C THR A 356 17.99 4.81 4.53
N GLU A 357 18.55 5.16 3.38
CA GLU A 357 17.87 6.05 2.44
C GLU A 357 17.80 5.41 1.05
N PHE A 358 16.59 5.27 0.54
CA PHE A 358 16.32 4.87 -0.84
C PHE A 358 16.13 6.09 -1.74
N ILE A 359 16.19 5.88 -3.06
CA ILE A 359 15.74 6.90 -4.02
C ILE A 359 14.24 7.20 -3.77
N HIS A 360 13.46 6.17 -3.46
CA HIS A 360 12.04 6.22 -3.14
C HIS A 360 11.79 5.41 -1.85
N ASP A 361 11.60 6.07 -0.70
CA ASP A 361 11.49 5.36 0.58
C ASP A 361 10.12 4.68 0.73
N VAL A 362 9.03 5.44 0.58
CA VAL A 362 7.67 4.92 0.60
C VAL A 362 6.95 5.33 -0.69
N THR A 363 6.56 4.35 -1.50
CA THR A 363 5.98 4.57 -2.82
C THR A 363 4.49 4.24 -2.87
N VAL A 364 3.73 5.16 -3.46
CA VAL A 364 2.42 4.89 -4.07
C VAL A 364 2.53 5.20 -5.57
N ASP A 365 2.22 4.22 -6.43
CA ASP A 365 2.41 4.33 -7.87
C ASP A 365 1.09 4.33 -8.64
N GLY A 366 1.15 4.04 -9.94
CA GLY A 366 -0.03 3.98 -10.79
C GLY A 366 -1.07 3.02 -10.22
N PHE A 367 -2.32 3.50 -10.15
CA PHE A 367 -3.46 2.79 -9.56
C PHE A 367 -3.46 2.65 -8.03
N ALA A 368 -2.48 3.20 -7.30
CA ALA A 368 -2.51 3.17 -5.85
C ALA A 368 -3.61 4.09 -5.30
N SER A 369 -4.57 3.50 -4.59
CA SER A 369 -5.71 4.22 -4.03
C SER A 369 -6.30 3.54 -2.81
N GLY A 370 -6.84 4.33 -1.89
CA GLY A 370 -7.45 3.85 -0.66
C GLY A 370 -6.42 3.29 0.34
N ASN A 371 -5.12 3.46 0.10
CA ASN A 371 -4.10 2.93 0.99
C ASN A 371 -3.94 3.76 2.26
N VAL A 372 -3.41 3.12 3.29
CA VAL A 372 -3.02 3.74 4.56
C VAL A 372 -1.56 3.42 4.84
N ILE A 373 -0.74 4.44 4.96
CA ILE A 373 0.65 4.37 5.40
C ILE A 373 0.69 5.03 6.77
N LYS A 374 0.97 4.28 7.84
CA LYS A 374 0.88 4.81 9.21
C LYS A 374 1.96 4.35 10.17
N ASN A 375 2.14 5.08 11.26
CA ASN A 375 2.98 4.68 12.40
C ASN A 375 4.42 4.27 12.01
N GLY A 376 4.98 4.90 10.98
CA GLY A 376 6.29 4.57 10.45
C GLY A 376 7.31 5.68 10.62
N ARG A 377 8.59 5.32 10.49
CA ARG A 377 9.70 6.27 10.54
C ARG A 377 10.75 6.03 9.46
N ALA A 378 11.44 7.08 9.06
CA ALA A 378 12.64 7.00 8.22
C ALA A 378 13.64 8.11 8.57
N LEU A 379 14.89 7.97 8.13
CA LEU A 379 15.94 8.97 8.38
C LEU A 379 15.65 10.33 7.71
N ASP A 380 15.21 10.31 6.45
CA ASP A 380 14.80 11.48 5.68
C ASP A 380 13.79 11.06 4.59
N MET A 381 12.54 10.87 5.04
CA MET A 381 11.50 10.16 4.29
C MET A 381 11.17 10.84 2.96
N SER A 382 11.11 10.05 1.88
CA SER A 382 10.46 10.40 0.61
C SER A 382 9.09 9.73 0.51
N LEU A 383 8.03 10.54 0.44
CA LEU A 383 6.65 10.09 0.16
C LEU A 383 6.42 10.07 -1.35
N ASP A 384 7.05 9.11 -2.02
CA ASP A 384 7.09 8.99 -3.48
C ASP A 384 5.71 8.67 -4.07
N HIS A 385 5.10 9.68 -4.69
CA HIS A 385 3.91 9.50 -5.51
C HIS A 385 4.34 9.38 -6.97
N HIS A 386 4.48 8.15 -7.47
CA HIS A 386 5.22 7.85 -8.69
C HIS A 386 4.47 8.15 -10.01
N ARG A 387 3.61 9.18 -9.99
CA ARG A 387 2.70 9.62 -11.06
C ARG A 387 1.71 8.52 -11.49
N ARG A 388 0.97 8.72 -12.59
CA ARG A 388 -0.08 7.82 -13.08
C ARG A 388 -1.25 7.67 -12.10
N VAL A 389 -1.73 8.79 -11.58
CA VAL A 389 -2.97 8.88 -10.78
C VAL A 389 -2.94 8.10 -9.45
N PRO A 390 -2.00 8.31 -8.53
CA PRO A 390 -2.16 7.86 -7.16
C PRO A 390 -3.10 8.83 -6.41
N TYR A 391 -4.32 8.38 -6.08
CA TYR A 391 -5.39 9.21 -5.51
C TYR A 391 -5.90 8.62 -4.19
N GLN A 392 -6.39 9.46 -3.28
CA GLN A 392 -6.99 9.01 -2.02
C GLN A 392 -6.11 8.01 -1.25
N ASN A 393 -4.85 8.35 -1.03
CA ASN A 393 -3.96 7.62 -0.11
C ASN A 393 -3.76 8.44 1.17
N LEU A 394 -3.71 7.76 2.31
CA LEU A 394 -3.49 8.35 3.63
C LEU A 394 -2.06 8.10 4.10
N PHE A 395 -1.39 9.15 4.55
CA PHE A 395 -0.13 9.12 5.26
C PHE A 395 -0.37 9.67 6.66
N SER A 396 -0.35 8.84 7.69
CA SER A 396 -0.84 9.18 9.03
C SER A 396 0.19 8.87 10.12
N ASN A 397 0.43 9.80 11.05
CA ASN A 397 1.32 9.60 12.20
C ASN A 397 2.71 9.08 11.80
N LEU A 398 3.40 9.83 10.95
CA LEU A 398 4.74 9.48 10.47
C LEU A 398 5.79 10.34 11.17
N ASP A 399 6.94 9.72 11.48
CA ASP A 399 8.19 10.41 11.78
C ASP A 399 9.03 10.47 10.50
N CYS A 400 8.99 11.61 9.83
CA CYS A 400 9.63 11.82 8.54
C CYS A 400 11.14 12.11 8.65
N GLY A 401 11.71 12.10 9.86
CA GLY A 401 13.13 12.36 10.09
C GLY A 401 13.52 13.79 9.73
N GLU A 402 14.52 13.98 8.87
CA GLU A 402 14.94 15.31 8.43
C GLU A 402 13.89 16.03 7.55
N ALA A 403 13.00 15.28 6.90
CA ALA A 403 11.96 15.75 5.98
C ALA A 403 12.44 16.65 4.81
N SER A 404 13.73 16.60 4.46
CA SER A 404 14.28 17.32 3.31
C SER A 404 13.84 16.69 1.98
N ASN A 405 13.46 15.42 2.02
CA ASN A 405 13.03 14.64 0.85
C ASN A 405 11.52 14.38 0.76
N ILE A 406 10.73 14.97 1.66
CA ILE A 406 9.32 14.58 1.87
C ILE A 406 8.47 14.64 0.59
N TRP A 407 8.71 15.62 -0.27
CA TRP A 407 8.03 15.79 -1.56
C TRP A 407 8.82 15.28 -2.76
N ARG A 408 10.01 14.69 -2.56
CA ARG A 408 10.79 14.10 -3.65
C ARG A 408 10.04 12.90 -4.19
N CYS A 409 9.65 12.96 -5.45
CA CYS A 409 8.96 11.89 -6.15
C CYS A 409 9.65 11.56 -7.47
N GLY A 410 9.48 10.31 -7.91
CA GLY A 410 9.85 9.85 -9.23
C GLY A 410 8.71 9.96 -10.25
N GLY A 411 8.67 8.99 -11.16
CA GLY A 411 7.73 8.93 -12.27
C GLY A 411 8.25 9.62 -13.53
N GLY A 412 7.92 9.02 -14.68
CA GLY A 412 8.27 9.56 -15.99
C GLY A 412 7.59 10.90 -16.29
N GLN A 413 8.22 11.70 -17.16
CA GLN A 413 7.64 12.97 -17.63
C GLN A 413 6.29 12.74 -18.34
N SER A 414 5.42 13.75 -18.29
CA SER A 414 4.12 13.78 -19.00
C SER A 414 3.15 12.65 -18.58
N LEU A 415 3.26 12.17 -17.34
CA LEU A 415 2.40 11.15 -16.74
C LEU A 415 1.48 11.73 -15.64
N GLY A 416 1.16 13.01 -15.75
CA GLY A 416 0.42 13.78 -14.77
C GLY A 416 1.27 14.26 -13.59
N LYS A 417 0.63 15.01 -12.69
CA LYS A 417 1.18 15.39 -11.38
C LYS A 417 1.47 14.15 -10.52
N ASN A 418 2.33 14.30 -9.52
CA ASN A 418 2.76 13.20 -8.67
C ASN A 418 1.60 12.62 -7.86
N CYS A 419 0.86 13.45 -7.12
CA CYS A 419 -0.33 13.11 -6.35
C CYS A 419 -1.60 13.55 -7.09
N ALA A 420 -2.64 12.72 -7.02
CA ALA A 420 -3.97 13.02 -7.55
C ALA A 420 -4.95 13.38 -6.42
N ALA A 421 -6.25 13.42 -6.71
CA ALA A 421 -7.24 14.00 -5.80
C ALA A 421 -7.22 13.36 -4.40
N ARG A 422 -7.38 14.22 -3.38
CA ARG A 422 -7.64 13.83 -1.98
C ARG A 422 -6.57 12.93 -1.35
N GLY A 423 -5.32 13.00 -1.84
CA GLY A 423 -4.16 12.57 -1.04
C GLY A 423 -4.19 13.27 0.31
N THR A 424 -4.06 12.51 1.40
CA THR A 424 -4.28 13.01 2.76
C THR A 424 -3.04 12.76 3.60
N PHE A 425 -2.50 13.83 4.16
CA PHE A 425 -1.31 13.86 5.00
C PHE A 425 -1.73 14.30 6.40
N TRP A 426 -1.62 13.41 7.36
CA TRP A 426 -2.16 13.55 8.71
C TRP A 426 -1.06 13.32 9.74
N ARG A 427 -0.83 14.28 10.64
CA ARG A 427 0.16 14.15 11.72
C ARG A 427 1.56 13.76 11.21
N LEU A 428 2.15 14.60 10.36
CA LEU A 428 3.54 14.42 9.91
C LEU A 428 4.50 15.15 10.85
N GLN A 429 5.32 14.37 11.55
CA GLN A 429 6.36 14.87 12.45
C GLN A 429 7.71 14.87 11.75
N ALA A 430 8.53 15.88 12.00
CA ALA A 430 9.87 15.96 11.44
C ALA A 430 10.78 16.79 12.36
N LYS A 431 12.09 16.71 12.15
CA LYS A 431 13.06 17.57 12.83
C LYS A 431 13.07 18.99 12.27
N ASN A 432 12.82 19.12 10.96
CA ASN A 432 12.78 20.40 10.25
C ASN A 432 11.36 20.71 9.77
N ASN A 433 11.10 21.98 9.49
CA ASN A 433 9.80 22.40 8.98
C ASN A 433 9.49 21.82 7.60
N ILE A 434 8.31 21.23 7.50
CA ILE A 434 7.70 20.75 6.26
C ILE A 434 7.05 21.96 5.58
N ALA A 435 7.63 22.39 4.46
CA ALA A 435 7.02 23.39 3.59
C ALA A 435 5.85 22.79 2.80
N PRO A 436 4.88 23.61 2.34
CA PRO A 436 3.89 23.18 1.36
C PRO A 436 4.55 22.55 0.13
N PRO A 437 3.95 21.51 -0.47
CA PRO A 437 4.51 20.86 -1.64
C PRO A 437 4.58 21.82 -2.83
N PRO A 438 5.47 21.58 -3.81
CA PRO A 438 5.53 22.38 -5.02
C PRO A 438 4.22 22.26 -5.82
N SER A 439 3.90 23.27 -6.63
CA SER A 439 2.61 23.37 -7.34
C SER A 439 2.35 22.24 -8.36
N ASP A 440 3.40 21.56 -8.81
CA ASP A 440 3.33 20.40 -9.70
C ASP A 440 3.20 19.06 -8.95
N PHE A 441 3.21 19.07 -7.61
CA PHE A 441 3.03 17.87 -6.80
C PHE A 441 1.62 17.28 -6.94
N GLY A 442 0.56 18.08 -6.79
CA GLY A 442 -0.81 17.59 -6.86
C GLY A 442 -1.87 18.70 -6.89
N PRO A 443 -3.16 18.33 -6.98
CA PRO A 443 -4.26 19.29 -7.07
C PRO A 443 -4.63 19.91 -5.71
N PRO A 444 -5.29 21.09 -5.67
CA PRO A 444 -5.72 21.73 -4.42
C PRO A 444 -6.60 20.85 -3.51
N SER A 445 -7.29 19.86 -4.08
CA SER A 445 -8.14 18.91 -3.33
C SER A 445 -7.42 17.95 -2.36
N MET A 446 -6.09 18.04 -2.22
CA MET A 446 -5.32 17.34 -1.20
C MET A 446 -5.60 17.89 0.21
N ASN A 447 -5.33 17.08 1.23
CA ASN A 447 -5.53 17.44 2.64
C ASN A 447 -4.21 17.36 3.39
N PHE A 448 -3.84 18.43 4.08
CA PHE A 448 -2.69 18.47 4.98
C PHE A 448 -3.18 18.89 6.36
N VAL A 449 -3.05 18.02 7.35
CA VAL A 449 -3.58 18.24 8.70
C VAL A 449 -2.55 17.80 9.73
N GLY A 450 -2.10 18.74 10.55
CA GLY A 450 -1.11 18.47 11.59
C GLY A 450 0.28 18.16 11.04
N LEU A 451 1.11 19.18 10.84
CA LEU A 451 2.46 19.00 10.31
C LEU A 451 3.45 19.81 11.15
N THR A 452 4.69 19.33 11.27
CA THR A 452 5.79 20.19 11.75
C THR A 452 6.03 21.28 10.71
N THR A 453 5.49 22.48 10.90
CA THR A 453 5.56 23.57 9.91
C THR A 453 5.37 24.95 10.54
N ASP A 454 5.98 25.97 9.92
CA ASP A 454 5.73 27.39 10.23
C ASP A 454 4.71 28.02 9.27
N SER A 455 4.22 27.28 8.27
CA SER A 455 3.24 27.81 7.32
C SER A 455 1.87 27.94 7.98
N PRO A 456 1.20 29.10 7.86
CA PRO A 456 -0.10 29.32 8.50
C PRO A 456 -1.20 28.47 7.84
N SER A 457 -2.29 28.22 8.58
CA SER A 457 -3.45 27.50 8.05
C SER A 457 -4.11 28.21 6.86
N VAL A 458 -4.53 27.42 5.88
CA VAL A 458 -5.35 27.80 4.71
C VAL A 458 -6.44 26.74 4.57
N LEU A 459 -7.69 27.09 4.90
CA LEU A 459 -8.82 26.14 4.97
C LEU A 459 -9.89 26.46 3.92
N GLU A 460 -9.55 26.30 2.64
CA GLU A 460 -10.49 26.60 1.55
C GLU A 460 -11.25 25.35 1.12
N HIS A 461 -12.58 25.35 1.28
CA HIS A 461 -13.42 24.17 1.01
C HIS A 461 -13.37 23.64 -0.43
N ASP A 462 -13.09 24.50 -1.41
CA ASP A 462 -12.89 24.13 -2.82
C ASP A 462 -11.43 24.32 -3.29
N GLY A 463 -10.56 24.82 -2.40
CA GLY A 463 -9.16 25.12 -2.65
C GLY A 463 -8.20 24.28 -1.80
N ILE A 464 -7.06 24.86 -1.44
CA ILE A 464 -6.03 24.19 -0.63
C ILE A 464 -6.58 23.94 0.78
N TRP A 465 -6.35 22.74 1.31
CA TRP A 465 -6.56 22.43 2.72
C TRP A 465 -5.24 22.19 3.44
N TRP A 466 -4.73 23.23 4.10
CA TRP A 466 -3.54 23.22 4.94
C TRP A 466 -3.94 23.61 6.36
N GLU A 467 -4.08 22.64 7.24
CA GLU A 467 -4.49 22.82 8.62
C GLU A 467 -3.28 22.66 9.55
N ALA A 468 -2.62 23.80 9.82
CA ALA A 468 -1.39 23.87 10.60
C ALA A 468 -1.69 23.74 12.10
N ILE A 469 -1.82 22.49 12.54
CA ILE A 469 -1.90 22.10 13.95
C ILE A 469 -0.53 21.49 14.35
N PRO A 470 0.06 21.82 15.51
CA PRO A 470 1.24 21.09 15.98
C PRO A 470 0.95 19.58 16.08
N PRO A 471 1.78 18.69 15.50
CA PRO A 471 1.46 17.26 15.47
C PRO A 471 1.20 16.60 16.83
N GLU A 472 1.83 17.09 17.90
CA GLU A 472 1.64 16.68 19.29
C GLU A 472 0.32 17.12 19.90
N GLU A 473 -0.36 18.11 19.31
CA GLU A 473 -1.66 18.62 19.75
C GLU A 473 -2.83 18.04 18.96
N LEU A 474 -2.59 17.49 17.77
CA LEU A 474 -3.64 16.95 16.90
C LEU A 474 -4.30 15.69 17.48
N THR A 475 -5.63 15.71 17.54
CA THR A 475 -6.46 14.54 17.83
C THR A 475 -7.55 14.34 16.74
N PRO A 476 -7.83 13.09 16.32
CA PRO A 476 -7.14 11.86 16.67
C PRO A 476 -5.71 11.80 16.14
N ILE A 477 -4.82 11.13 16.87
CA ILE A 477 -3.43 10.89 16.45
C ILE A 477 -3.40 10.11 15.14
N GLU A 478 -4.23 9.08 15.05
CA GLU A 478 -4.31 8.16 13.91
C GLU A 478 -5.68 8.23 13.25
N LEU A 479 -5.76 8.86 12.08
CA LEU A 479 -7.03 9.06 11.38
C LEU A 479 -7.67 7.73 10.96
N HIS A 480 -6.87 6.80 10.41
CA HIS A 480 -7.38 5.50 9.97
C HIS A 480 -8.01 4.72 11.12
N ALA A 481 -7.36 4.68 12.29
CA ALA A 481 -7.88 4.00 13.46
C ALA A 481 -9.21 4.64 13.94
N ALA A 482 -9.31 5.97 13.91
CA ALA A 482 -10.53 6.68 14.27
C ALA A 482 -11.69 6.39 13.29
N GLN A 483 -11.40 6.40 11.98
CA GLN A 483 -12.37 6.05 10.94
C GLN A 483 -12.85 4.60 11.08
N LEU A 484 -11.92 3.66 11.29
CA LEU A 484 -12.22 2.25 11.50
C LEU A 484 -13.09 2.04 12.74
N ALA A 485 -12.73 2.65 13.87
CA ALA A 485 -13.52 2.55 15.10
C ALA A 485 -14.94 3.10 14.91
N ARG A 486 -15.10 4.26 14.24
CA ARG A 486 -16.41 4.82 13.91
C ARG A 486 -17.23 3.86 13.05
N ARG A 487 -16.66 3.31 11.98
CA ARG A 487 -17.34 2.36 11.09
C ARG A 487 -17.81 1.11 11.86
N LEU A 488 -16.91 0.47 12.62
CA LEU A 488 -17.24 -0.75 13.36
C LEU A 488 -18.30 -0.52 14.45
N ALA A 489 -18.30 0.66 15.09
CA ALA A 489 -19.35 1.01 16.06
C ALA A 489 -20.75 1.09 15.41
N THR A 490 -20.85 1.55 14.16
CA THR A 490 -22.13 1.60 13.44
C THR A 490 -22.64 0.23 13.00
N LYS A 491 -21.73 -0.74 12.74
CA LYS A 491 -22.08 -2.12 12.36
C LYS A 491 -22.79 -2.89 13.48
N HIS A 492 -22.54 -2.52 14.75
CA HIS A 492 -23.11 -3.18 15.93
C HIS A 492 -24.42 -2.58 16.45
N GLN A 493 -24.98 -1.55 15.79
CA GLN A 493 -26.34 -1.11 16.11
C GLN A 493 -27.36 -2.03 15.40
N PRO A 494 -28.24 -2.74 16.13
CA PRO A 494 -29.30 -3.51 15.48
C PRO A 494 -30.15 -2.56 14.64
N SER A 495 -30.43 -2.92 13.38
CA SER A 495 -31.31 -2.13 12.53
C SER A 495 -32.68 -2.04 13.21
N ILE A 496 -33.01 -0.85 13.72
CA ILE A 496 -34.38 -0.55 14.08
C ILE A 496 -35.09 -0.37 12.74
N ALA A 497 -35.71 -1.45 12.27
CA ALA A 497 -36.63 -1.41 11.14
C ALA A 497 -37.65 -0.29 11.41
N LYS A 498 -37.72 0.69 10.50
CA LYS A 498 -38.84 1.63 10.41
C LYS A 498 -39.74 1.21 9.27
#